data_AF-A0A9W8AQ90-F1
#
_entry.id   AF-A0A9W8AQ90-F1
#
_cell.length_a   1.000
_cell.length_b   1.000
_cell.length_c   1.000
_cell.angle_alpha   90.00
_cell.angle_beta   90.00
_cell.angle_gamma   90.00
#
_symmetry.space_group_name_H-M   'P 1'
#
loop_
_entity.id
_entity.type
_entity.pdbx_description
1 polymer ?
#
loop_
_entity_poly.entity_id
_entity_poly.type
_entity_poly.pdbx_seq_one_letter_code
_entity_poly.pdbx_strand_id
1 'polypeptide(L)'
;MDRRRITGPELSVAPLMQKTAESESPPNLLDNQNKRRDGRKADAIRPLYIKTGLISQANGSAYLEQADTRITCAVYGPRQNKKAQLNEVARVDCDFKLATFACTNRRSFQK
;
A
#
# COMPACT_ATOMS: atom_id res chain seq x y z
N MET A 1 -24.49 12.18 0.97
CA MET A 1 -23.93 11.79 2.28
C MET A 1 -23.89 10.27 2.39
N ASP A 2 -22.73 9.71 2.72
CA ASP A 2 -22.62 8.29 3.09
C ASP A 2 -23.20 8.09 4.49
N ARG A 3 -24.32 7.36 4.59
CA ARG A 3 -25.01 7.09 5.88
C ARG A 3 -24.37 5.95 6.68
N ARG A 4 -23.38 5.23 6.12
CA ARG A 4 -22.72 4.10 6.78
C ARG A 4 -21.44 4.50 7.53
N ARG A 5 -21.10 5.78 7.54
CA ARG A 5 -19.86 6.32 8.11
C ARG A 5 -20.13 7.59 8.88
N ILE A 6 -19.19 7.93 9.76
CA ILE A 6 -19.19 9.22 10.45
C ILE A 6 -19.11 10.32 9.40
N THR A 7 -20.05 11.25 9.45
CA THR A 7 -20.10 12.40 8.56
C THR A 7 -19.00 13.38 8.95
N GLY A 8 -17.98 13.51 8.11
CA GLY A 8 -17.01 14.58 8.20
C GLY A 8 -17.56 15.90 7.67
N PRO A 9 -16.75 16.98 7.70
CA PRO A 9 -17.09 18.23 7.02
C PRO A 9 -17.23 17.99 5.51
N GLU A 10 -18.01 18.84 4.84
CA GLU A 10 -18.24 18.72 3.39
C GLU A 10 -16.95 18.88 2.58
N LEU A 11 -16.01 19.68 3.09
CA LEU A 11 -14.69 19.91 2.52
C LEU A 11 -13.61 19.59 3.55
N SER A 12 -12.61 18.81 3.14
CA SER A 12 -11.39 18.56 3.91
C SER A 12 -10.20 18.85 3.00
N VAL A 13 -9.43 19.88 3.32
CA VAL A 13 -8.25 20.29 2.55
C VAL A 13 -7.00 19.87 3.33
N ALA A 14 -6.01 19.32 2.64
CA ALA A 14 -4.73 18.99 3.25
C ALA A 14 -4.05 20.28 3.74
N PRO A 15 -3.38 20.26 4.90
CA PRO A 15 -2.64 21.43 5.37
C PRO A 15 -1.54 21.78 4.36
N LEU A 16 -1.34 23.07 4.12
CA LEU A 16 -0.20 23.55 3.33
C LEU A 16 1.06 23.30 4.15
N MET A 17 1.87 22.32 3.75
CA MET A 17 3.24 22.25 4.24
C MET A 17 3.98 23.47 3.70
N GLN A 18 4.61 24.26 4.57
CA GLN A 18 5.58 25.26 4.13
C GLN A 18 6.61 24.51 3.28
N LYS A 19 6.64 24.80 1.97
CA LYS A 19 7.73 24.34 1.12
C LYS A 19 9.00 24.93 1.70
N THR A 20 9.84 24.10 2.33
CA THR A 20 11.26 24.43 2.43
C THR A 20 11.74 24.67 1.00
N ALA A 21 12.55 25.71 0.82
CA ALA A 21 12.98 26.24 -0.48
C ALA A 21 13.93 25.29 -1.26
N GLU A 22 13.64 23.99 -1.27
CA GLU A 22 14.48 22.96 -1.87
C GLU A 22 13.81 22.38 -3.13
N SER A 23 14.30 22.86 -4.27
CA SER A 23 14.34 22.27 -5.62
C SER A 23 13.09 22.33 -6.53
N GLU A 24 13.09 23.36 -7.38
CA GLU A 24 12.41 23.42 -8.69
C GLU A 24 13.07 22.49 -9.75
N SER A 25 14.22 21.88 -9.45
CA SER A 25 14.89 20.90 -10.31
C SER A 25 14.48 19.47 -9.96
N PRO A 26 14.36 18.55 -10.95
CA PRO A 26 14.16 17.14 -10.64
C PRO A 26 15.31 16.68 -9.74
N PRO A 27 15.01 16.10 -8.55
CA PRO A 27 16.05 15.68 -7.63
C PRO A 27 16.95 14.65 -8.33
N ASN A 28 18.26 14.94 -8.39
CA ASN A 28 19.25 14.03 -8.94
C ASN A 28 19.05 12.64 -8.34
N LEU A 29 19.00 11.62 -9.20
CA LEU A 29 18.73 10.24 -8.78
C LEU A 29 19.90 9.66 -7.97
N LEU A 30 21.10 10.14 -8.27
CA LEU A 30 22.36 9.84 -7.61
C LEU A 30 23.03 11.14 -7.15
N ASP A 31 23.66 11.09 -5.98
CA ASP A 31 24.54 12.14 -5.49
C ASP A 31 25.91 12.10 -6.20
N ASN A 32 26.76 13.11 -5.96
CA ASN A 32 28.12 13.23 -6.51
C ASN A 32 29.02 12.01 -6.21
N GLN A 33 28.65 11.19 -5.22
CA GLN A 33 29.31 9.94 -4.86
C GLN A 33 28.70 8.68 -5.52
N ASN A 34 27.84 8.82 -6.56
CA ASN A 34 27.10 7.72 -7.19
C ASN A 34 26.22 6.90 -6.20
N LYS A 35 25.73 7.55 -5.14
CA LYS A 35 24.83 6.97 -4.14
C LYS A 35 23.42 7.49 -4.34
N ARG A 36 22.44 6.63 -4.08
CA ARG A 36 21.01 6.97 -4.06
C ARG A 36 20.71 7.86 -2.84
N ARG A 37 19.55 8.51 -2.82
CA ARG A 37 19.11 9.38 -1.70
C ARG A 37 19.11 8.72 -0.32
N ASP A 38 19.02 7.40 -0.27
CA ASP A 38 19.05 6.62 0.96
C ASP A 38 20.43 6.01 1.26
N GLY A 39 21.50 6.54 0.63
CA GLY A 39 22.90 6.18 0.88
C GLY A 39 23.36 4.87 0.22
N ARG A 40 22.47 4.13 -0.44
CA ARG A 40 22.78 2.86 -1.10
C ARG A 40 23.40 3.09 -2.49
N LYS A 41 24.20 2.13 -2.96
CA LYS A 41 24.72 2.13 -4.34
C LYS A 41 23.59 1.95 -5.36
N ALA A 42 23.84 2.30 -6.62
CA ALA A 42 22.87 2.16 -7.71
C ALA A 42 22.43 0.70 -7.96
N ASP A 43 23.35 -0.25 -7.77
CA ASP A 43 23.15 -1.70 -7.92
C ASP A 43 22.55 -2.39 -6.68
N ALA A 44 22.53 -1.70 -5.53
CA ALA A 44 22.07 -2.29 -4.28
C ALA A 44 20.54 -2.32 -4.17
N ILE A 45 20.02 -3.50 -3.76
CA ILE A 45 18.60 -3.73 -3.48
C ILE A 45 18.20 -3.01 -2.16
N ARG A 46 16.91 -2.65 -2.01
CA ARG A 46 16.42 -2.09 -0.74
C ARG A 46 16.37 -3.20 0.33
N PRO A 47 16.63 -2.89 1.61
CA PRO A 47 16.40 -3.85 2.69
C PRO A 47 14.98 -4.42 2.60
N LEU A 48 14.87 -5.75 2.68
CA LEU A 48 13.64 -6.49 2.50
C LEU A 48 13.38 -7.35 3.74
N TYR A 49 12.18 -7.22 4.31
CA TYR A 49 11.72 -8.04 5.42
C TYR A 49 10.42 -8.73 5.02
N ILE A 50 10.36 -10.05 5.21
CA ILE A 50 9.20 -10.87 4.86
C ILE A 50 8.84 -11.74 6.05
N LYS A 51 7.55 -11.78 6.40
CA LYS A 51 7.02 -12.67 7.44
C LYS A 51 5.71 -13.30 6.98
N THR A 52 5.64 -14.62 6.99
CA THR A 52 4.41 -15.38 6.70
C THR A 52 3.63 -15.64 8.00
N GLY A 53 2.32 -15.84 7.90
CA GLY A 53 1.46 -16.17 9.04
C GLY A 53 1.20 -14.99 9.99
N LEU A 54 1.18 -13.75 9.48
CA LEU A 54 0.91 -12.55 10.28
C LEU A 54 -0.52 -12.54 10.84
N ILE A 55 -1.50 -12.91 10.02
CA ILE A 55 -2.94 -12.87 10.35
C ILE A 55 -3.38 -14.29 10.69
N SER A 56 -3.72 -14.52 11.96
CA SER A 56 -4.14 -15.83 12.49
C SER A 56 -5.50 -16.29 11.97
N GLN A 57 -6.37 -15.36 11.59
CA GLN A 57 -7.72 -15.64 11.08
C GLN A 57 -7.75 -16.03 9.59
N ALA A 58 -6.66 -15.79 8.86
CA ALA A 58 -6.54 -16.10 7.44
C ALA A 58 -5.94 -17.50 7.27
N ASN A 59 -6.32 -18.21 6.21
CA ASN A 59 -5.72 -19.52 5.89
C ASN A 59 -4.24 -19.36 5.51
N GLY A 60 -3.91 -18.26 4.84
CA GLY A 60 -2.55 -17.84 4.56
C GLY A 60 -2.44 -16.33 4.68
N SER A 61 -1.31 -15.84 5.16
CA SER A 61 -1.04 -14.40 5.22
C SER A 61 0.45 -14.12 5.08
N ALA A 62 0.77 -12.94 4.58
CA ALA A 62 2.14 -12.51 4.40
C ALA A 62 2.26 -11.00 4.69
N TYR A 63 3.38 -10.64 5.28
CA TYR A 63 3.84 -9.28 5.50
C TYR A 63 5.12 -9.06 4.70
N LEU A 64 5.19 -7.94 3.99
CA LEU A 64 6.37 -7.52 3.25
C LEU A 64 6.67 -6.06 3.58
N GLU A 65 7.92 -5.80 3.92
CA GLU A 65 8.44 -4.45 4.14
C GLU A 65 9.69 -4.24 3.29
N GLN A 66 9.69 -3.14 2.52
CA GLN A 66 10.78 -2.72 1.68
C GLN A 66 10.96 -1.20 1.78
N ALA A 67 11.84 -0.77 2.68
CA ALA A 67 11.96 0.63 3.10
C ALA A 67 10.57 1.19 3.52
N ASP A 68 10.11 2.29 2.92
CA ASP A 68 8.82 2.91 3.26
C ASP A 68 7.60 2.16 2.69
N THR A 69 7.82 1.08 1.93
CA THR A 69 6.73 0.27 1.37
C THR A 69 6.41 -0.88 2.30
N ARG A 70 5.19 -0.88 2.84
CA ARG A 70 4.68 -1.96 3.71
C ARG A 70 3.40 -2.52 3.13
N ILE A 71 3.35 -3.84 3.00
CA ILE A 71 2.24 -4.57 2.38
C ILE A 71 1.85 -5.73 3.29
N THR A 72 0.56 -5.87 3.51
CA THR A 72 -0.02 -7.03 4.19
C THR A 72 -1.00 -7.71 3.25
N CYS A 73 -0.88 -9.03 3.09
CA CYS A 73 -1.74 -9.86 2.26
C CYS A 73 -2.39 -10.95 3.12
N ALA A 74 -3.64 -11.28 2.81
CA ALA A 74 -4.40 -12.35 3.44
C ALA A 74 -5.16 -13.15 2.39
N VAL A 75 -5.10 -14.47 2.48
CA VAL A 75 -5.82 -15.42 1.64
C VAL A 75 -6.86 -16.11 2.52
N TYR A 76 -8.11 -16.06 2.07
CA TYR A 76 -9.22 -16.71 2.74
C TYR A 76 -9.91 -17.67 1.77
N GLY A 77 -9.66 -18.96 1.92
CA GLY A 77 -10.18 -19.97 1.02
C GLY A 77 -9.52 -21.33 1.22
N PRO A 78 -10.01 -22.35 0.50
CA PRO A 78 -11.06 -22.30 -0.52
C PRO A 78 -12.46 -22.09 0.06
N ARG A 79 -13.32 -21.31 -0.61
CA ARG A 79 -14.72 -21.10 -0.22
C ARG A 79 -15.65 -21.48 -1.36
N GLN A 80 -16.69 -22.25 -1.04
CA GLN A 80 -17.72 -22.63 -2.01
C GLN A 80 -18.56 -21.41 -2.38
N ASN A 81 -18.64 -21.11 -3.68
CA ASN A 81 -19.50 -20.04 -4.18
C ASN A 81 -20.89 -20.62 -4.51
N LYS A 82 -21.88 -20.37 -3.62
CA LYS A 82 -23.26 -20.88 -3.77
C LYS A 82 -24.00 -20.38 -5.01
N LYS A 83 -23.53 -19.29 -5.64
CA LYS A 83 -24.17 -18.66 -6.80
C LYS A 83 -23.44 -18.92 -8.12
N ALA A 84 -22.25 -19.51 -8.08
CA ALA A 84 -21.51 -19.84 -9.28
C ALA A 84 -21.97 -21.19 -9.83
N GLN A 85 -22.00 -21.31 -11.16
CA GLN A 85 -22.11 -22.62 -11.80
C GLN A 85 -20.88 -23.47 -11.46
N LEU A 86 -21.05 -24.78 -11.48
CA LEU A 86 -19.96 -25.72 -11.22
C LEU A 86 -18.89 -25.53 -12.30
N ASN A 87 -17.72 -25.07 -11.88
CA ASN A 87 -16.55 -24.91 -12.72
C ASN A 87 -15.45 -25.83 -12.19
N GLU A 88 -14.74 -26.51 -13.09
CA GLU A 88 -13.58 -27.33 -12.74
C GLU A 88 -12.35 -26.48 -12.35
N VAL A 89 -12.40 -25.17 -12.64
CA VAL A 89 -11.33 -24.21 -12.38
C VAL A 89 -11.66 -23.34 -11.17
N ALA A 90 -10.68 -23.14 -10.28
CA ALA A 90 -10.79 -22.23 -9.15
C ALA A 90 -10.72 -20.76 -9.61
N ARG A 91 -11.58 -19.92 -9.03
CA ARG A 91 -11.54 -18.47 -9.22
C ARG A 91 -10.89 -17.82 -8.00
N VAL A 92 -9.95 -16.91 -8.25
CA VAL A 92 -9.30 -16.10 -7.21
C VAL A 92 -9.75 -14.65 -7.39
N ASP A 93 -10.42 -14.10 -6.38
CA ASP A 93 -10.77 -12.69 -6.33
C ASP A 93 -9.75 -11.96 -5.44
N CYS A 94 -9.04 -11.00 -6.04
CA CYS A 94 -8.03 -10.18 -5.36
C CYS A 94 -8.59 -8.78 -5.09
N ASP A 95 -8.53 -8.34 -3.84
CA ASP A 95 -8.90 -6.99 -3.43
C ASP A 95 -7.66 -6.23 -2.97
N PHE A 96 -7.41 -5.07 -3.58
CA PHE A 96 -6.26 -4.22 -3.29
C PHE A 96 -6.73 -2.93 -2.63
N LYS A 97 -6.31 -2.72 -1.38
CA LYS A 97 -6.70 -1.56 -0.59
C LYS A 97 -5.48 -0.86 -0.04
N LEU A 98 -5.42 0.44 -0.28
CA LEU A 98 -4.45 1.33 0.35
C LEU A 98 -5.04 1.86 1.66
N ALA A 99 -4.23 1.87 2.72
CA ALA A 99 -4.61 2.55 3.95
C ALA A 99 -4.82 4.05 3.67
N THR A 100 -5.75 4.70 4.38
CA THR A 100 -6.11 6.10 4.13
C THR A 100 -4.97 7.09 4.34
N PHE A 101 -3.94 6.69 5.09
CA PHE A 101 -2.73 7.48 5.37
C PHE A 101 -1.53 7.10 4.50
N ALA A 102 -1.67 6.14 3.57
CA ALA A 102 -0.55 5.64 2.76
C ALA A 102 -0.15 6.60 1.62
N CYS A 103 -0.99 7.58 1.29
CA CYS A 103 -0.74 8.55 0.23
C CYS A 103 -0.74 9.98 0.80
N THR A 104 0.02 10.87 0.16
CA THR A 104 0.11 12.30 0.52
C THR A 104 -1.26 12.97 0.59
N ASN A 105 -2.13 12.69 -0.39
CA ASN A 105 -3.52 13.08 -0.34
C ASN A 105 -4.35 11.92 0.19
N ARG A 106 -5.13 12.19 1.24
CA ARG A 106 -6.11 11.24 1.77
C ARG A 106 -7.08 10.86 0.65
N ARG A 107 -7.02 9.60 0.22
CA ARG A 107 -8.02 9.07 -0.72
C ARG A 107 -9.28 8.70 0.04
N SER A 108 -10.43 8.93 -0.60
CA SER A 108 -11.67 8.30 -0.15
C SER A 108 -11.50 6.78 -0.24
N PHE A 109 -12.20 6.07 0.64
CA PHE A 109 -12.14 4.61 0.66
C PHE A 109 -12.57 4.03 -0.68
N GLN A 110 -11.70 3.21 -1.27
CA GLN A 110 -12.01 2.44 -2.46
C GLN A 110 -12.71 1.14 -2.02
N LYS A 111 -13.84 0.83 -2.65
CA LYS A 111 -14.79 -0.22 -2.23
C LYS A 111 -14.26 -1.62 -2.52
#